data_AF-A0A6L7CU85-F1
#
_entry.id   AF-A0A6L7CU85-F1
#
_cell.length_a   1.000
_cell.length_b   1.000
_cell.length_c   1.000
_cell.angle_alpha   90.00
_cell.angle_beta   90.00
_cell.angle_gamma   90.00
#
_symmetry.space_group_name_H-M   'P 1'
#
loop_
_entity.id
_entity.type
_entity.pdbx_description
1 polymer ?
#
loop_
_entity_poly.entity_id
_entity_poly.type
_entity_poly.pdbx_seq_one_letter_code
_entity_poly.pdbx_strand_id
1 'polypeptide(L)'
;QDIFDKILQNISDPTLAATLKNTINTAVQQRTTVGLVGLAVALYSGINWMGNLREAIRAQSRDVWERSPQDQEKFWVKYLRDFISLIGLLIALIVTLSITSVAGSAQQMIISALHLNSIEWLKPTWRLIGLAISIFANYLLFFWIFWRLPRHRPRKKALIRGTFLAAIG
;
A
#
# COMPACT_ATOMS: atom_id res chain seq x y z
N GLN A 1 18.78 20.07 -2.05
CA GLN A 1 19.67 19.26 -1.20
C GLN A 1 19.33 19.47 0.29
N ASP A 2 18.09 19.84 0.63
CA ASP A 2 17.82 20.65 1.83
C ASP A 2 17.12 19.93 3.00
N ILE A 3 16.68 18.68 2.80
CA ILE A 3 16.01 17.91 3.87
C ILE A 3 17.04 17.21 4.77
N PHE A 4 18.21 16.85 4.23
CA PHE A 4 19.23 16.09 4.95
C PHE A 4 20.09 16.97 5.87
N ASP A 5 20.43 18.18 5.44
CA ASP A 5 21.12 19.15 6.30
C ASP A 5 20.28 19.51 7.54
N LYS A 6 18.94 19.51 7.41
CA LYS A 6 18.01 19.68 8.55
C LYS A 6 17.97 18.49 9.51
N ILE A 7 18.19 17.26 9.03
CA ILE A 7 18.28 16.06 9.89
C ILE A 7 19.63 16.04 10.62
N LEU A 8 20.71 16.43 9.94
CA LEU A 8 22.06 16.46 10.51
C LEU A 8 22.25 17.58 11.54
N GLN A 9 21.58 18.73 11.39
CA GLN A 9 21.58 19.81 12.40
C GLN A 9 20.89 19.42 13.72
N ASN A 10 19.99 18.42 13.70
CA ASN A 10 19.27 17.95 14.89
C ASN A 10 19.98 16.78 15.61
N ILE A 11 21.09 16.28 15.08
CA ILE A 11 21.90 15.23 15.70
C ILE A 11 23.16 15.87 16.28
N SER A 12 23.22 16.01 17.60
CA SER A 12 24.29 16.73 18.33
C SER A 12 25.67 16.07 18.29
N ASP A 13 25.81 14.87 17.70
CA ASP A 13 27.08 14.13 17.60
C ASP A 13 27.67 14.22 16.17
N PRO A 14 28.77 14.96 15.96
CA PRO A 14 29.43 15.11 14.67
C PRO A 14 29.87 13.79 14.04
N THR A 15 30.17 12.77 14.85
CA THR A 15 30.63 11.46 14.37
C THR A 15 29.50 10.61 13.80
N LEU A 16 28.31 10.66 14.41
CA LEU A 16 27.11 10.00 13.88
C LEU A 16 26.63 10.68 12.59
N ALA A 17 26.66 12.02 12.56
CA ALA A 17 26.35 12.80 11.37
C ALA A 17 27.28 12.46 10.19
N ALA A 18 28.60 12.35 10.45
CA ALA A 18 29.58 11.96 9.44
C ALA A 18 29.38 10.51 8.96
N THR A 19 29.14 9.57 9.88
CA THR A 19 28.87 8.16 9.55
C THR A 19 27.62 8.02 8.69
N LEU A 20 26.51 8.64 9.09
CA LEU A 20 25.25 8.66 8.33
C LEU A 20 25.46 9.23 6.92
N LYS A 21 26.14 10.38 6.81
CA LYS A 21 26.44 11.01 5.51
C LYS A 21 27.29 10.08 4.62
N ASN A 22 28.29 9.42 5.18
CA ASN A 22 29.14 8.48 4.45
C ASN A 22 28.36 7.24 4.01
N THR A 23 27.60 6.60 4.89
CA THR A 23 26.76 5.44 4.55
C THR A 23 25.74 5.78 3.46
N ILE A 24 25.10 6.95 3.53
CA ILE A 24 24.15 7.41 2.51
C ILE A 24 24.87 7.64 1.18
N ASN A 25 26.02 8.31 1.18
CA ASN A 25 26.80 8.54 -0.04
C ASN A 25 27.24 7.23 -0.69
N THR A 26 27.70 6.26 0.11
CA THR A 26 28.05 4.92 -0.37
C THR A 26 26.82 4.22 -0.96
N ALA A 27 25.67 4.29 -0.30
CA ALA A 27 24.44 3.70 -0.80
C ALA A 27 23.98 4.33 -2.13
N VAL A 28 24.15 5.64 -2.31
CA VAL A 28 23.84 6.36 -3.56
C VAL A 28 24.82 6.00 -4.68
N GLN A 29 26.12 5.90 -4.37
CA GLN A 29 27.14 5.46 -5.33
C GLN A 29 26.89 4.01 -5.77
N GLN A 30 26.47 3.14 -4.85
CA GLN A 30 26.13 1.74 -5.09
C GLN A 30 24.64 1.50 -5.31
N ARG A 31 23.90 2.52 -5.81
CA ARG A 31 22.43 2.47 -5.94
C ARG A 31 21.89 1.22 -6.63
N THR A 32 22.61 0.68 -7.62
CA THR A 32 22.23 -0.55 -8.32
C THR A 32 22.32 -1.77 -7.41
N THR A 33 23.44 -1.95 -6.72
CA THR A 33 23.66 -3.07 -5.78
C THR A 33 22.69 -2.99 -4.61
N VAL A 34 22.55 -1.80 -4.00
CA VAL A 34 21.60 -1.57 -2.90
C VAL A 34 20.17 -1.83 -3.37
N GLY A 35 19.80 -1.36 -4.56
CA GLY A 35 18.49 -1.60 -5.15
C GLY A 35 18.20 -3.08 -5.39
N LEU A 36 19.15 -3.82 -5.97
CA LEU A 36 18.99 -5.26 -6.23
C LEU A 36 18.91 -6.09 -4.95
N VAL A 37 19.80 -5.85 -3.99
CA VAL A 37 19.80 -6.55 -2.70
C VAL A 37 18.52 -6.22 -1.93
N GLY A 38 18.14 -4.95 -1.88
CA GLY A 38 16.89 -4.51 -1.25
C GLY A 38 15.66 -5.16 -1.88
N LEU A 39 15.61 -5.23 -3.21
CA LEU A 39 14.53 -5.88 -3.94
C LEU A 39 14.50 -7.39 -3.65
N ALA A 40 15.65 -8.07 -3.62
CA ALA A 40 15.72 -9.49 -3.29
C ALA A 40 15.21 -9.77 -1.86
N VAL A 41 15.63 -8.97 -0.89
CA VAL A 41 15.16 -9.09 0.51
C VAL A 41 13.66 -8.79 0.61
N ALA A 42 13.19 -7.74 -0.05
CA ALA A 42 11.78 -7.35 -0.07
C ALA A 42 10.89 -8.44 -0.69
N LEU A 43 11.32 -9.04 -1.82
CA LEU A 43 10.62 -10.14 -2.46
C LEU A 43 10.58 -11.37 -1.56
N TYR A 44 11.72 -11.76 -0.97
CA TYR A 44 11.78 -12.91 -0.06
C TYR A 44 10.85 -12.73 1.15
N SER A 45 10.95 -11.58 1.82
CA SER A 45 10.11 -11.24 2.97
C SER A 45 8.63 -11.19 2.59
N GLY A 46 8.31 -10.50 1.49
CA GLY A 46 6.94 -10.32 1.06
C GLY A 46 6.27 -11.64 0.65
N ILE A 47 6.94 -12.51 -0.11
CA ILE A 47 6.39 -13.82 -0.50
C ILE A 47 6.09 -14.66 0.74
N ASN A 48 7.01 -14.70 1.71
CA ASN A 48 6.81 -15.44 2.95
C ASN A 48 5.63 -14.88 3.77
N TRP A 49 5.44 -13.57 3.77
CA TRP A 49 4.33 -12.92 4.49
C TRP A 49 2.96 -13.11 3.81
N MET A 50 2.90 -13.29 2.48
CA MET A 50 1.64 -13.50 1.75
C MET A 50 0.81 -14.67 2.28
N GLY A 51 1.46 -15.72 2.78
CA GLY A 51 0.78 -16.83 3.45
C GLY A 51 -0.01 -16.38 4.67
N ASN A 52 0.61 -15.57 5.53
CA ASN A 52 -0.01 -15.04 6.75
C ASN A 52 -1.16 -14.08 6.42
N LEU A 53 -0.97 -13.17 5.45
CA LEU A 53 -2.02 -12.25 5.01
C LEU A 53 -3.25 -13.01 4.50
N ARG A 54 -3.03 -14.05 3.69
CA ARG A 54 -4.11 -14.91 3.19
C ARG A 54 -4.84 -15.61 4.33
N GLU A 55 -4.11 -16.12 5.33
CA GLU A 55 -4.71 -16.77 6.49
C GLU A 55 -5.51 -15.79 7.35
N ALA A 56 -5.04 -14.55 7.54
CA ALA A 56 -5.77 -13.51 8.25
C ALA A 56 -7.11 -13.16 7.56
N ILE A 57 -7.12 -12.99 6.24
CA ILE A 57 -8.35 -12.73 5.47
C ILE A 57 -9.30 -13.94 5.54
N ARG A 58 -8.75 -15.16 5.47
CA ARG A 58 -9.54 -16.39 5.63
C ARG A 58 -10.11 -16.52 7.05
N ALA A 59 -9.40 -16.05 8.07
CA ALA A 59 -9.88 -15.99 9.45
C ALA A 59 -11.08 -15.04 9.58
N GLN A 60 -10.96 -13.84 8.99
CA GLN A 60 -12.02 -12.82 9.04
C GLN A 60 -13.31 -13.25 8.32
N SER A 61 -13.20 -14.14 7.32
CA SER A 61 -14.32 -14.53 6.46
C SER A 61 -14.96 -15.87 6.81
N ARG A 62 -14.45 -16.61 7.80
CA ARG A 62 -15.01 -17.91 8.22
C ARG A 62 -15.82 -17.78 9.50
N ASP A 63 -17.01 -18.38 9.51
CA ASP A 63 -17.89 -18.41 10.70
C ASP A 63 -17.33 -19.30 11.83
N VAL A 64 -16.57 -20.36 11.49
CA VAL A 64 -15.94 -21.28 12.44
C VAL A 64 -14.45 -21.43 12.12
N TRP A 65 -13.61 -21.18 13.13
CA TRP A 65 -12.17 -21.38 13.04
C TRP A 65 -11.82 -22.86 13.20
N GLU A 66 -11.85 -23.61 12.11
CA GLU A 66 -11.30 -24.96 12.05
C GLU A 66 -10.07 -25.00 11.14
N ARG A 67 -8.95 -25.41 11.75
CA ARG A 67 -7.66 -25.62 11.10
C ARG A 67 -7.72 -26.93 10.31
N SER A 68 -8.55 -26.97 9.26
CA SER A 68 -8.53 -28.08 8.31
C SER A 68 -7.11 -28.25 7.78
N PRO A 69 -6.54 -29.47 7.79
CA PRO A 69 -5.25 -29.75 7.16
C PRO A 69 -5.29 -29.21 5.73
N GLN A 70 -4.39 -28.27 5.43
CA GLN A 70 -4.37 -27.56 4.16
C GLN A 70 -4.18 -28.56 3.01
N ASP A 71 -5.00 -28.40 1.97
CA ASP A 71 -4.84 -29.03 0.65
C ASP A 71 -3.35 -29.12 0.28
N GLN A 72 -2.85 -30.36 0.14
CA GLN A 72 -1.47 -30.67 -0.23
C GLN A 72 -1.16 -30.15 -1.64
N GLU A 73 -0.81 -28.87 -1.74
CA GLU A 73 -0.28 -28.28 -2.96
C GLU A 73 1.24 -28.45 -3.00
N LYS A 74 1.78 -28.65 -4.21
CA LYS A 74 3.22 -28.62 -4.44
C LYS A 74 3.77 -27.26 -4.01
N PHE A 75 4.84 -27.25 -3.22
CA PHE A 75 5.49 -26.05 -2.67
C PHE A 75 5.69 -24.95 -3.72
N TRP A 76 6.16 -25.30 -4.91
CA TRP A 76 6.39 -24.35 -6.01
C TRP A 76 5.13 -23.62 -6.50
N VAL A 77 3.97 -24.29 -6.54
CA VAL A 77 2.70 -23.68 -6.99
C VAL A 77 2.24 -22.62 -5.98
N LYS A 78 2.40 -22.92 -4.68
CA LYS A 78 2.12 -21.96 -3.60
C LYS A 78 2.99 -20.71 -3.76
N TYR A 79 4.31 -20.87 -3.89
CA TYR A 79 5.25 -19.75 -4.03
C TYR A 79 4.98 -18.90 -5.27
N LEU A 80 4.70 -19.51 -6.43
CA LEU A 80 4.37 -18.78 -7.66
C LEU A 80 3.09 -17.95 -7.50
N ARG A 81 2.04 -18.53 -6.88
CA ARG A 81 0.79 -17.81 -6.62
C ARG A 81 1.00 -16.66 -5.63
N ASP A 82 1.81 -16.88 -4.59
CA ASP A 82 2.14 -15.86 -3.59
C ASP A 82 2.92 -14.71 -4.23
N PHE A 83 3.87 -15.01 -5.12
CA PHE A 83 4.58 -14.02 -5.92
C PHE A 83 3.65 -13.19 -6.81
N ILE A 84 2.78 -13.84 -7.59
CA ILE A 84 1.80 -13.13 -8.45
C ILE A 84 0.86 -12.25 -7.60
N SER A 85 0.44 -12.75 -6.44
CA SER A 85 -0.40 -11.99 -5.50
C SER A 85 0.35 -10.78 -4.95
N LEU A 86 1.63 -10.93 -4.58
CA LEU A 86 2.45 -9.81 -4.12
C LEU A 86 2.58 -8.71 -5.17
N ILE A 87 2.84 -9.09 -6.43
CA ILE A 87 2.93 -8.12 -7.53
C ILE A 87 1.59 -7.41 -7.75
N GLY A 88 0.48 -8.16 -7.75
CA GLY A 88 -0.84 -7.54 -7.89
C GLY A 88 -1.19 -6.61 -6.73
N LEU A 89 -0.76 -6.93 -5.50
CA LEU A 89 -0.93 -6.05 -4.34
C LEU A 89 -0.12 -4.76 -4.51
N LEU A 90 1.14 -4.87 -4.95
CA LEU A 90 1.97 -3.71 -5.25
C LEU A 90 1.33 -2.80 -6.30
N ILE A 91 0.80 -3.37 -7.38
CA ILE A 91 0.09 -2.62 -8.43
C ILE A 91 -1.15 -1.94 -7.86
N ALA A 92 -1.96 -2.67 -7.07
CA ALA A 92 -3.16 -2.11 -6.44
C ALA A 92 -2.81 -0.93 -5.52
N LEU A 93 -1.72 -1.03 -4.75
CA LEU A 93 -1.22 0.06 -3.91
C LEU A 93 -0.77 1.25 -4.76
N ILE A 94 0.01 1.04 -5.82
CA ILE A 94 0.44 2.12 -6.72
C ILE A 94 -0.79 2.83 -7.29
N VAL A 95 -1.77 2.10 -7.83
CA VAL A 95 -2.99 2.68 -8.38
C VAL A 95 -3.75 3.49 -7.32
N THR A 96 -3.91 2.95 -6.11
CA THR A 96 -4.61 3.60 -5.00
C THR A 96 -3.92 4.91 -4.60
N LEU A 97 -2.60 4.87 -4.46
CA LEU A 97 -1.78 6.04 -4.12
C LEU A 97 -1.79 7.07 -5.25
N SER A 98 -1.72 6.63 -6.51
CA SER A 98 -1.80 7.51 -7.68
C SER A 98 -3.15 8.22 -7.75
N ILE A 99 -4.27 7.51 -7.57
CA ILE A 99 -5.61 8.11 -7.55
C ILE A 99 -5.69 9.18 -6.45
N THR A 100 -5.26 8.83 -5.24
CA THR A 100 -5.30 9.74 -4.09
C THR A 100 -4.42 10.98 -4.31
N SER A 101 -3.21 10.78 -4.83
CA SER A 101 -2.25 11.86 -5.12
C SER A 101 -2.74 12.80 -6.21
N VAL A 102 -3.24 12.25 -7.33
CA VAL A 102 -3.78 13.04 -8.45
C VAL A 102 -5.05 13.77 -8.03
N ALA A 103 -5.92 13.14 -7.25
CA ALA A 103 -7.12 13.79 -6.74
C ALA A 103 -6.79 15.00 -5.84
N GLY A 104 -5.82 14.84 -4.94
CA GLY A 104 -5.36 15.93 -4.08
C GLY A 104 -4.78 17.10 -4.87
N SER A 105 -3.92 16.82 -5.86
CA SER A 105 -3.32 17.87 -6.70
C SER A 105 -4.35 18.54 -7.62
N ALA A 106 -5.25 17.77 -8.23
CA ALA A 106 -6.33 18.30 -9.07
C ALA A 106 -7.29 19.18 -8.26
N GLN A 107 -7.64 18.78 -7.04
CA GLN A 107 -8.48 19.58 -6.15
C GLN A 107 -7.84 20.95 -5.87
N GLN A 108 -6.54 21.00 -5.54
CA GLN A 108 -5.84 22.26 -5.30
C GLN A 108 -5.74 23.14 -6.54
N MET A 109 -5.50 22.53 -7.71
CA MET A 109 -5.46 23.25 -8.98
C MET A 109 -6.81 23.90 -9.31
N ILE A 110 -7.93 23.17 -9.15
CA ILE A 110 -9.27 23.67 -9.45
C ILE A 110 -9.66 24.81 -8.49
N ILE A 111 -9.41 24.65 -7.19
CA ILE A 111 -9.69 25.69 -6.19
C ILE A 111 -8.94 26.98 -6.52
N SER A 112 -7.67 26.85 -6.91
CA SER A 112 -6.82 27.99 -7.25
C SER A 112 -7.23 28.66 -8.57
N ALA A 113 -7.52 27.87 -9.61
CA ALA A 113 -7.88 28.38 -10.93
C ALA A 113 -9.21 29.15 -10.92
N LEU A 114 -10.19 28.65 -10.17
CA LEU A 114 -11.50 29.28 -10.02
C LEU A 114 -11.54 30.37 -8.93
N HIS A 115 -10.39 30.69 -8.31
CA HIS A 115 -10.28 31.65 -7.20
C HIS A 115 -11.27 31.35 -6.04
N LEU A 116 -11.60 30.08 -5.83
CA LEU A 116 -12.55 29.64 -4.81
C LEU A 116 -11.95 29.63 -3.40
N ASN A 117 -10.69 30.04 -3.24
CA ASN A 117 -9.96 30.12 -1.98
C ASN A 117 -10.66 30.99 -0.92
N SER A 118 -11.41 32.00 -1.33
CA SER A 118 -12.13 32.93 -0.45
C SER A 118 -13.51 32.42 -0.01
N ILE A 119 -14.02 31.34 -0.61
CA ILE A 119 -15.39 30.86 -0.37
C ILE A 119 -15.40 29.74 0.67
N GLU A 120 -15.64 30.10 1.93
CA GLU A 120 -15.54 29.17 3.04
C GLU A 120 -16.59 28.05 3.01
N TRP A 121 -17.80 28.34 2.51
CA TRP A 121 -18.88 27.34 2.43
C TRP A 121 -18.64 26.25 1.39
N LEU A 122 -17.67 26.42 0.46
CA LEU A 122 -17.27 25.36 -0.48
C LEU A 122 -16.32 24.33 0.15
N LYS A 123 -15.66 24.66 1.26
CA LYS A 123 -14.68 23.78 1.93
C LYS A 123 -15.26 22.40 2.29
N PRO A 124 -16.49 22.26 2.84
CA PRO A 124 -17.11 20.96 3.10
C PRO A 124 -17.33 20.13 1.83
N THR A 125 -17.76 20.76 0.73
CA THR A 125 -18.01 20.08 -0.56
C THR A 125 -16.73 19.44 -1.10
N TRP A 126 -15.61 20.17 -1.08
CA TRP A 126 -14.32 19.63 -1.50
C TRP A 126 -13.85 18.48 -0.61
N ARG A 127 -14.09 18.57 0.71
CA ARG A 127 -13.80 17.48 1.64
C ARG A 127 -14.63 16.23 1.34
N LEU A 128 -15.91 16.39 0.99
CA LEU A 128 -16.77 15.27 0.61
C LEU A 128 -16.29 14.59 -0.67
N ILE A 129 -15.86 15.37 -1.67
CA ILE A 129 -15.28 14.82 -2.90
C ILE A 129 -13.99 14.06 -2.61
N GLY A 130 -13.06 14.67 -1.85
CA GLY A 130 -11.82 14.00 -1.44
C GLY A 130 -12.06 12.72 -0.64
N LEU A 131 -13.04 12.74 0.28
CA LEU A 131 -13.46 11.57 1.04
C LEU A 131 -14.02 10.47 0.11
N ALA A 132 -14.90 10.83 -0.82
CA ALA A 132 -15.47 9.88 -1.78
C ALA A 132 -14.39 9.22 -2.65
N ILE A 133 -13.39 9.99 -3.09
CA ILE A 133 -12.25 9.46 -3.86
C ILE A 133 -11.40 8.55 -2.98
N SER A 134 -11.14 8.92 -1.72
CA SER A 134 -10.39 8.08 -0.78
C SER A 134 -11.11 6.75 -0.52
N ILE A 135 -12.42 6.78 -0.24
CA ILE A 135 -13.24 5.57 -0.08
C ILE A 135 -13.19 4.73 -1.36
N PHE A 136 -13.30 5.35 -2.53
CA PHE A 136 -13.22 4.64 -3.81
C PHE A 136 -11.85 3.99 -4.04
N ALA A 137 -10.75 4.68 -3.72
CA ALA A 137 -9.40 4.14 -3.83
C ALA A 137 -9.22 2.93 -2.88
N ASN A 138 -9.66 3.06 -1.62
CA ASN A 138 -9.66 1.96 -0.66
C ASN A 138 -10.55 0.80 -1.14
N TYR A 139 -11.71 1.10 -1.71
CA TYR A 139 -12.59 0.09 -2.29
C TYR A 139 -11.88 -0.72 -3.37
N LEU A 140 -11.14 -0.09 -4.29
CA LEU A 140 -10.38 -0.81 -5.31
C LEU A 140 -9.30 -1.72 -4.71
N LEU A 141 -8.58 -1.23 -3.69
CA LEU A 141 -7.57 -2.02 -2.98
C LEU A 141 -8.20 -3.25 -2.30
N PHE A 142 -9.24 -3.05 -1.49
CA PHE A 142 -9.91 -4.15 -0.79
C PHE A 142 -10.64 -5.09 -1.74
N PHE A 143 -11.18 -4.57 -2.85
CA PHE A 143 -11.80 -5.38 -3.89
C PHE A 143 -10.77 -6.34 -4.46
N TRP A 144 -9.59 -5.83 -4.82
CA TRP A 144 -8.50 -6.63 -5.32
C TRP A 144 -8.04 -7.67 -4.29
N ILE A 145 -7.88 -7.27 -3.02
CA ILE A 145 -7.48 -8.16 -1.93
C ILE A 145 -8.48 -9.31 -1.78
N PHE A 146 -9.77 -9.02 -1.57
CA PHE A 146 -10.79 -10.05 -1.35
C PHE A 146 -11.10 -10.87 -2.61
N TRP A 147 -10.84 -10.34 -3.79
CA TRP A 147 -11.03 -11.11 -5.02
C TRP A 147 -9.87 -12.04 -5.32
N ARG A 148 -8.62 -11.59 -5.13
CA ARG A 148 -7.42 -12.28 -5.61
C ARG A 148 -6.72 -13.14 -4.55
N LEU A 149 -6.70 -12.72 -3.28
CA LEU A 149 -6.01 -13.48 -2.23
C LEU A 149 -6.69 -14.79 -1.83
N PRO A 150 -8.03 -14.86 -1.74
CA PRO A 150 -8.70 -16.09 -1.36
C PRO A 150 -8.46 -17.20 -2.39
N ARG A 151 -8.13 -18.39 -1.88
CA ARG A 151 -7.91 -19.58 -2.72
C ARG A 151 -9.19 -20.05 -3.42
N HIS A 152 -10.33 -19.81 -2.79
CA HIS A 152 -11.66 -20.14 -3.32
C HIS A 152 -12.40 -18.85 -3.64
N ARG A 153 -13.06 -18.79 -4.79
CA ARG A 153 -13.73 -17.57 -5.24
C ARG A 153 -14.90 -17.25 -4.30
N PRO A 154 -14.91 -16.07 -3.66
CA PRO A 154 -16.02 -15.69 -2.79
C PRO A 154 -17.30 -15.47 -3.61
N ARG A 155 -18.46 -15.63 -2.95
CA ARG A 155 -19.76 -15.29 -3.54
C ARG A 155 -19.75 -13.80 -3.92
N LYS A 156 -20.14 -13.45 -5.15
CA LYS A 156 -20.09 -12.07 -5.69
C LYS A 156 -20.72 -11.03 -4.75
N LYS A 157 -21.87 -11.35 -4.13
CA LYS A 157 -22.57 -10.45 -3.19
C LYS A 157 -21.78 -10.21 -1.90
N ALA A 158 -21.11 -11.23 -1.38
CA ALA A 158 -20.29 -11.11 -0.17
C ALA A 158 -19.01 -10.32 -0.45
N LEU A 159 -18.40 -10.52 -1.63
CA LEU A 159 -17.24 -9.74 -2.08
C LEU A 159 -17.55 -8.24 -2.11
N ILE A 160 -18.58 -7.82 -2.85
CA ILE A 160 -18.92 -6.40 -3.01
C ILE A 160 -19.27 -5.76 -1.65
N ARG A 161 -20.10 -6.42 -0.84
CA ARG A 161 -20.51 -5.89 0.48
C ARG A 161 -19.33 -5.82 1.45
N GLY A 162 -18.52 -6.88 1.52
CA GLY A 162 -17.34 -6.92 2.38
C GLY A 162 -16.32 -5.85 2.01
N THR A 163 -16.06 -5.67 0.71
CA THR A 163 -15.20 -4.59 0.22
C THR A 163 -15.74 -3.21 0.57
N PHE A 164 -17.03 -2.97 0.39
CA PHE A 164 -17.62 -1.65 0.69
C PHE A 164 -17.53 -1.31 2.18
N LEU A 165 -17.78 -2.28 3.06
CA LEU A 165 -17.61 -2.10 4.51
C LEU A 165 -16.15 -1.80 4.87
N ALA A 166 -15.20 -2.54 4.28
CA ALA A 166 -13.77 -2.32 4.50
C ALA A 166 -13.26 -1.00 3.92
N ALA A 167 -13.93 -0.44 2.90
CA ALA A 167 -13.53 0.82 2.29
C ALA A 167 -13.97 2.07 3.08
N ILE A 168 -15.02 1.92 3.90
CA ILE A 168 -15.61 3.00 4.70
C ILE A 168 -15.02 3.03 6.12
N GLY A 169 -14.80 1.85 6.71
CA GLY A 169 -14.23 1.70 8.05
C GLY A 169 -12.71 1.72 8.04
#